data_AF-S7VGR6-F1
#
_entry.id   AF-S7VGR6-F1
#
_cell.length_a   1.000
_cell.length_b   1.000
_cell.length_c   1.000
_cell.angle_alpha   90.00
_cell.angle_beta   90.00
_cell.angle_gamma   90.00
#
_symmetry.space_group_name_H-M   'P 1'
#
loop_
_entity.id
_entity.type
_entity.pdbx_description
1 polymer ?
#
loop_
_entity_poly.entity_id
_entity_poly.type
_entity_poly.pdbx_seq_one_letter_code
_entity_poly.pdbx_strand_id
1 'polypeptide(L)'
;MGHLFTSIYHKVKSSLPFFIPAWLGFLGSPSIGTFGAIIQMKGIISSRRKFFDIGVAGPLAGFVVAFAVLTYGFTQLPEADYIYEVHPEYADPNYVLSEDEEVMDFELGYNLLFWTMEKTLADPERMPAMSEIIHYPYLFAGYLALFFTAINLLPIGQLDGGHVVFGLFPKHHKIISLVVYTLFLFYAGLGVISPFEDLNYLALALPLYVGFLYICYRKSGLSNTNKWIMALGIAAIQYSLISISPSIQGYSGWLFFAFLVGRVLGINHPEVIDGRKLDQKRTILGWLAIVLFILCFTPEPFVFE
;
A
#
# COMPACT_ATOMS: atom_id res chain seq x y z
N MET A 1 6.76 1.59 15.90
CA MET A 1 7.65 1.38 17.06
C MET A 1 8.96 0.66 16.71
N GLY A 2 8.99 -0.30 15.77
CA GLY A 2 10.23 -0.98 15.36
C GLY A 2 11.38 -0.02 14.98
N HIS A 3 11.10 1.02 14.20
CA HIS A 3 12.10 2.05 13.87
C HIS A 3 12.66 2.78 15.09
N LEU A 4 11.83 3.08 16.10
CA LEU A 4 12.24 3.80 17.31
C LEU A 4 13.16 2.92 18.16
N PHE A 5 12.82 1.65 18.37
CA PHE A 5 13.67 0.76 19.16
C PHE A 5 15.02 0.50 18.47
N THR A 6 15.01 0.31 17.16
CA THR A 6 16.23 0.09 16.38
C THR A 6 17.10 1.35 16.29
N SER A 7 16.51 2.55 16.22
CA SER A 7 17.27 3.80 16.28
C SER A 7 17.93 4.00 17.65
N ILE A 8 17.23 3.68 18.74
CA ILE A 8 17.78 3.69 20.11
C ILE A 8 18.96 2.72 20.21
N TYR A 9 18.79 1.47 19.73
CA TYR A 9 19.84 0.44 19.74
C TYR A 9 21.10 0.89 18.98
N HIS A 10 20.93 1.49 17.81
CA HIS A 10 22.06 1.98 17.00
C HIS A 10 22.60 3.35 17.43
N LYS A 11 22.07 3.92 18.53
CA LYS A 11 22.41 5.26 19.06
C LYS A 11 22.25 6.36 18.01
N VAL A 12 21.21 6.23 17.21
CA VAL A 12 20.84 7.17 16.16
C VAL A 12 19.78 8.11 16.71
N LYS A 13 20.03 9.42 16.67
CA LYS A 13 19.06 10.41 17.16
C LYS A 13 17.81 10.39 16.27
N SER A 14 16.64 10.18 16.86
CA SER A 14 15.34 10.23 16.18
C SER A 14 14.34 11.08 16.97
N SER A 15 13.27 11.54 16.33
CA SER A 15 12.11 12.11 17.02
C SER A 15 11.28 11.02 17.69
N LEU A 16 10.34 11.43 18.55
CA LEU A 16 9.22 10.59 18.91
C LEU A 16 8.29 10.40 17.69
N PRO A 17 7.44 9.36 17.69
CA PRO A 17 6.46 9.14 16.62
C PRO A 17 5.45 10.30 16.58
N PHE A 18 5.32 10.95 15.43
CA PHE A 18 4.29 11.94 15.17
C PHE A 18 3.18 11.29 14.34
N PHE A 19 2.00 11.10 14.95
CA PHE A 19 0.87 10.43 14.29
C PHE A 19 0.19 11.36 13.29
N ILE A 20 -0.02 10.88 12.07
CA ILE A 20 -0.77 11.59 11.05
C ILE A 20 -2.25 11.19 11.19
N PRO A 21 -3.14 12.11 11.59
CA PRO A 21 -4.57 11.78 11.68
C PRO A 21 -5.14 11.46 10.29
N ALA A 22 -5.89 10.37 10.20
CA ALA A 22 -6.70 9.99 9.05
C ALA A 22 -8.17 10.32 9.33
N TRP A 23 -8.42 11.58 9.70
CA TRP A 23 -9.77 12.12 9.88
C TRP A 23 -10.35 12.41 8.50
N LEU A 24 -10.90 11.39 7.84
CA LEU A 24 -11.71 11.55 6.61
C LEU A 24 -13.22 11.62 6.92
N GLY A 25 -13.59 11.64 8.21
CA GLY A 25 -14.99 11.68 8.66
C GLY A 25 -15.76 12.95 8.25
N PHE A 26 -15.08 14.02 7.83
CA PHE A 26 -15.75 15.21 7.29
C PHE A 26 -16.19 15.07 5.82
N LEU A 27 -15.79 13.99 5.14
CA LEU A 27 -16.19 13.64 3.77
C LEU A 27 -17.27 12.57 3.72
N GLY A 28 -17.92 12.23 4.85
CA GLY A 28 -18.93 11.19 4.91
C GLY A 28 -18.38 9.76 4.87
N SER A 29 -17.06 9.57 4.95
CA SER A 29 -16.40 8.26 4.94
C SER A 29 -15.97 7.84 6.37
N PRO A 30 -16.08 6.55 6.76
CA PRO A 30 -15.61 6.08 8.06
C PRO A 30 -14.11 6.40 8.25
N SER A 31 -13.80 7.06 9.37
CA SER A 31 -12.41 7.44 9.68
C SER A 31 -11.61 6.22 10.13
N ILE A 32 -10.54 5.91 9.39
CA ILE A 32 -9.59 4.80 9.69
C ILE A 32 -8.65 5.17 10.89
N GLY A 33 -8.91 6.29 11.58
CA GLY A 33 -8.12 6.75 12.73
C GLY A 33 -6.86 7.51 12.33
N THR A 34 -5.76 6.81 12.02
CA THR A 34 -4.46 7.43 11.65
C THR A 34 -3.84 6.78 10.41
N PHE A 35 -3.14 7.56 9.57
CA PHE A 35 -2.31 7.02 8.47
C PHE A 35 -0.98 6.42 8.95
N GLY A 36 -0.83 6.22 10.27
CA GLY A 36 0.41 5.83 10.93
C GLY A 36 1.16 7.01 11.55
N ALA A 37 2.44 6.80 11.85
CA ALA A 37 3.29 7.79 12.50
C ALA A 37 4.63 7.97 11.78
N ILE A 38 5.07 9.22 11.66
CA ILE A 38 6.38 9.57 11.10
C ILE A 38 7.39 9.66 12.24
N ILE A 39 8.53 8.99 12.07
CA ILE A 39 9.69 9.12 12.93
C ILE A 39 10.79 9.82 12.14
N GLN A 40 11.10 11.06 12.51
CA GLN A 40 12.13 11.82 11.84
C GLN A 40 13.50 11.49 12.41
N MET A 41 14.37 11.05 11.51
CA MET A 41 15.79 10.84 11.71
C MET A 41 16.54 12.19 11.90
N LYS A 42 17.10 12.44 13.10
CA LYS A 42 17.82 13.68 13.45
C LYS A 42 19.34 13.51 13.31
N GLY A 43 19.84 13.43 12.09
CA GLY A 43 21.28 13.40 11.79
C GLY A 43 21.65 12.56 10.57
N ILE A 44 22.90 12.67 10.12
CA ILE A 44 23.42 11.89 8.99
C ILE A 44 23.75 10.48 9.47
N ILE A 45 23.01 9.47 9.02
CA ILE A 45 23.45 8.08 9.20
C ILE A 45 24.53 7.81 8.17
N SER A 46 25.76 7.62 8.62
CA SER A 46 26.90 7.39 7.74
C SER A 46 27.00 5.95 7.23
N SER A 47 26.27 4.98 7.82
CA SER A 47 26.42 3.55 7.51
C SER A 47 25.20 2.92 6.85
N ARG A 48 25.41 2.28 5.69
CA ARG A 48 24.39 1.50 4.96
C ARG A 48 23.77 0.39 5.82
N ARG A 49 24.57 -0.26 6.68
CA ARG A 49 24.09 -1.32 7.58
C ARG A 49 23.07 -0.80 8.57
N LYS A 50 23.33 0.36 9.19
CA LYS A 50 22.39 0.99 10.14
C LYS A 50 21.11 1.43 9.45
N PHE A 51 21.22 1.99 8.24
CA PHE A 51 20.05 2.35 7.43
C PHE A 51 19.18 1.14 7.11
N PHE A 52 19.81 0.04 6.69
CA PHE A 52 19.12 -1.22 6.40
C PHE A 52 18.42 -1.78 7.63
N ASP A 53 19.12 -1.87 8.77
CA ASP A 53 18.56 -2.43 10.01
C ASP A 53 17.34 -1.62 10.49
N ILE A 54 17.41 -0.28 10.42
CA ILE A 54 16.29 0.59 10.78
C ILE A 54 15.11 0.43 9.82
N GLY A 55 15.37 0.38 8.51
CA GLY A 55 14.32 0.23 7.49
C GLY A 55 13.60 -1.11 7.58
N VAL A 56 14.32 -2.21 7.79
CA VAL A 56 13.72 -3.55 7.91
C VAL A 56 12.95 -3.71 9.22
N ALA A 57 13.43 -3.14 10.33
CA ALA A 57 12.86 -3.41 11.65
C ALA A 57 11.41 -2.95 11.82
N GLY A 58 10.99 -1.87 11.15
CA GLY A 58 9.61 -1.38 11.22
C GLY A 58 8.61 -2.38 10.64
N PRO A 59 8.69 -2.68 9.33
CA PRO A 59 7.81 -3.63 8.69
C PRO A 59 7.85 -5.04 9.29
N LEU A 60 9.03 -5.55 9.71
CA LEU A 60 9.10 -6.87 10.35
C LEU A 60 8.36 -6.89 11.70
N ALA A 61 8.52 -5.85 12.51
CA ALA A 61 7.79 -5.76 13.78
C ALA A 61 6.28 -5.62 13.54
N GLY A 62 5.88 -4.81 12.55
CA GLY A 62 4.48 -4.68 12.13
C GLY A 62 3.89 -6.01 11.68
N PHE A 63 4.61 -6.75 10.84
CA PHE A 63 4.23 -8.07 10.36
C PHE A 63 4.05 -9.08 11.49
N VAL A 64 4.98 -9.17 12.44
CA VAL A 64 4.88 -10.14 13.55
C VAL A 64 3.62 -9.88 14.39
N VAL A 65 3.31 -8.60 14.65
CA VAL A 65 2.08 -8.23 15.38
C VAL A 65 0.85 -8.54 14.53
N ALA A 66 0.85 -8.15 13.25
CA ALA A 66 -0.25 -8.42 12.33
C ALA A 66 -0.55 -9.93 12.23
N PHE A 67 0.48 -10.74 12.08
CA PHE A 67 0.37 -12.20 12.00
C PHE A 67 -0.24 -12.77 13.27
N ALA A 68 0.26 -12.37 14.46
CA ALA A 68 -0.29 -12.85 15.73
C ALA A 68 -1.77 -12.45 15.94
N VAL A 69 -2.11 -11.20 15.60
CA VAL A 69 -3.50 -10.70 15.70
C VAL A 69 -4.41 -11.41 14.71
N LEU A 70 -3.99 -11.65 13.47
CA LEU A 70 -4.76 -12.40 12.48
C LEU A 70 -4.91 -13.86 12.89
N THR A 71 -3.87 -14.52 13.40
CA THR A 71 -3.98 -15.89 13.92
C THR A 71 -5.03 -15.95 15.02
N TYR A 72 -5.01 -14.99 15.95
CA TYR A 72 -6.05 -14.91 16.99
C TYR A 72 -7.44 -14.65 16.39
N GLY A 73 -7.56 -13.69 15.47
CA GLY A 73 -8.82 -13.33 14.82
C GLY A 73 -9.46 -14.49 14.06
N PHE A 74 -8.70 -15.23 13.26
CA PHE A 74 -9.21 -16.39 12.51
C PHE A 74 -9.54 -17.60 13.40
N THR A 75 -8.82 -17.80 14.51
CA THR A 75 -9.07 -18.94 15.42
C THR A 75 -10.17 -18.68 16.43
N GLN A 76 -10.53 -17.42 16.67
CA GLN A 76 -11.54 -17.00 17.64
C GLN A 76 -12.68 -16.23 16.97
N LEU A 77 -13.09 -16.69 15.80
CA LEU A 77 -14.26 -16.13 15.14
C LEU A 77 -15.52 -16.40 15.99
N PRO A 78 -16.39 -15.40 16.16
CA PRO A 78 -17.68 -15.59 16.80
C PRO A 78 -18.55 -16.55 15.97
N GLU A 79 -19.68 -16.96 16.53
CA GLU A 79 -20.67 -17.75 15.78
C GLU A 79 -21.26 -16.91 14.63
N ALA A 80 -21.73 -17.59 13.59
CA ALA A 80 -22.17 -16.94 12.35
C ALA A 80 -23.36 -15.98 12.55
N ASP A 81 -24.12 -16.14 13.64
CA ASP A 81 -25.23 -15.29 14.04
C ASP A 81 -24.79 -13.92 14.58
N TYR A 82 -23.50 -13.73 14.92
CA TYR A 82 -22.95 -12.44 15.32
C TYR A 82 -23.24 -11.33 14.31
N ILE A 83 -23.28 -11.66 13.01
CA ILE A 83 -23.58 -10.68 11.98
C ILE A 83 -24.97 -10.07 12.14
N TYR A 84 -25.93 -10.80 12.70
CA TYR A 84 -27.29 -10.31 12.97
C TYR A 84 -27.33 -9.33 14.14
N GLU A 85 -26.33 -9.30 15.01
CA GLU A 85 -26.22 -8.25 16.04
C GLU A 85 -25.77 -6.92 15.43
N VAL A 86 -24.95 -6.99 14.38
CA VAL A 86 -24.46 -5.81 13.64
C VAL A 86 -25.52 -5.31 12.66
N HIS A 87 -26.10 -6.24 11.90
CA HIS A 87 -27.13 -6.03 10.89
C HIS A 87 -28.38 -6.86 11.21
N PRO A 88 -29.26 -6.39 12.12
CA PRO A 88 -30.50 -7.09 12.46
C PRO A 88 -31.40 -7.39 11.26
N GLU A 89 -31.33 -6.56 10.23
CA GLU A 89 -32.01 -6.70 8.95
C GLU A 89 -31.68 -8.01 8.22
N TYR A 90 -30.47 -8.55 8.35
CA TYR A 90 -30.07 -9.81 7.72
C TYR A 90 -30.79 -11.04 8.31
N ALA A 91 -31.45 -10.88 9.47
CA ALA A 91 -32.24 -11.94 10.08
C ALA A 91 -33.59 -12.15 9.37
N ASP A 92 -34.08 -11.19 8.58
CA ASP A 92 -35.29 -11.35 7.76
C ASP A 92 -34.94 -12.01 6.42
N PRO A 93 -35.44 -13.22 6.11
CA PRO A 93 -35.19 -13.90 4.84
C PRO A 93 -35.73 -13.14 3.61
N ASN A 94 -36.62 -12.17 3.81
CA ASN A 94 -37.16 -11.32 2.76
C ASN A 94 -36.49 -9.94 2.70
N TYR A 95 -35.46 -9.69 3.51
CA TYR A 95 -34.69 -8.45 3.41
C TYR A 95 -34.00 -8.40 2.05
N VAL A 96 -34.45 -7.47 1.23
CA VAL A 96 -33.80 -7.08 -0.02
C VAL A 96 -33.24 -5.70 0.27
N LEU A 97 -31.92 -5.53 0.13
CA LEU A 97 -31.28 -4.22 0.13
C LEU A 97 -32.07 -3.32 -0.83
N SER A 98 -32.79 -2.35 -0.27
CA SER A 98 -33.57 -1.41 -1.07
C SER A 98 -32.59 -0.53 -1.84
N GLU A 99 -32.81 -0.35 -3.15
CA GLU A 99 -32.02 0.58 -3.98
C GLU A 99 -31.97 2.01 -3.42
N ASP A 100 -32.89 2.36 -2.50
CA ASP A 100 -32.98 3.64 -1.81
C ASP A 100 -32.08 3.78 -0.56
N GLU A 101 -31.51 2.67 -0.05
CA GLU A 101 -30.48 2.72 0.99
C GLU A 101 -29.12 2.84 0.30
N GLU A 102 -28.62 4.08 0.15
CA GLU A 102 -27.24 4.39 -0.27
C GLU A 102 -26.22 3.89 0.78
N VAL A 103 -26.18 2.58 1.02
CA VAL A 103 -25.08 1.94 1.74
C VAL A 103 -24.01 1.70 0.69
N MET A 104 -22.98 2.54 0.70
CA MET A 104 -21.79 2.35 -0.12
C MET A 104 -21.21 0.97 0.20
N ASP A 105 -21.23 0.05 -0.77
CA ASP A 105 -20.82 -1.34 -0.52
C ASP A 105 -19.30 -1.35 -0.44
N PHE A 106 -18.78 -1.55 0.78
CA PHE A 106 -17.36 -1.45 1.07
C PHE A 106 -16.79 -2.84 1.30
N GLU A 107 -15.94 -3.29 0.39
CA GLU A 107 -15.28 -4.58 0.49
C GLU A 107 -13.76 -4.43 0.65
N LEU A 108 -13.17 -5.25 1.51
CA LEU A 108 -11.72 -5.38 1.61
C LEU A 108 -11.21 -6.39 0.59
N GLY A 109 -10.14 -6.06 -0.14
CA GLY A 109 -9.53 -7.03 -1.06
C GLY A 109 -8.66 -8.07 -0.36
N TYR A 110 -8.24 -9.07 -1.13
CA TYR A 110 -7.35 -10.13 -0.64
C TYR A 110 -5.87 -9.82 -0.89
N ASN A 111 -5.06 -10.04 0.15
CA ASN A 111 -3.63 -10.31 -0.03
C ASN A 111 -3.35 -11.81 0.19
N LEU A 112 -2.20 -12.26 -0.31
CA LEU A 112 -1.85 -13.67 -0.31
C LEU A 112 -1.76 -14.26 1.11
N LEU A 113 -1.27 -13.50 2.09
CA LEU A 113 -1.21 -13.96 3.47
C LEU A 113 -2.60 -14.11 4.08
N PHE A 114 -3.45 -13.10 3.95
CA PHE A 114 -4.81 -13.11 4.48
C PHE A 114 -5.60 -14.28 3.90
N TRP A 115 -5.57 -14.44 2.58
CA TRP A 115 -6.19 -15.58 1.89
C TRP A 115 -5.63 -16.93 2.38
N THR A 116 -4.31 -17.05 2.56
CA THR A 116 -3.70 -18.29 3.07
C THR A 116 -4.15 -18.60 4.50
N MET A 117 -4.21 -17.58 5.37
CA MET A 117 -4.64 -17.73 6.75
C MET A 117 -6.13 -18.06 6.86
N GLU A 118 -6.97 -17.42 6.05
CA GLU A 118 -8.40 -17.75 5.93
C GLU A 118 -8.57 -19.24 5.56
N LYS A 119 -7.88 -19.72 4.51
CA LYS A 119 -8.01 -21.13 4.08
C LYS A 119 -7.39 -22.17 5.02
N THR A 120 -6.55 -21.77 5.97
CA THR A 120 -5.81 -22.71 6.83
C THR A 120 -6.20 -22.65 8.30
N LEU A 121 -6.65 -21.49 8.78
CA LEU A 121 -6.93 -21.23 10.20
C LEU A 121 -8.41 -20.98 10.48
N ALA A 122 -9.16 -20.44 9.53
CA ALA A 122 -10.56 -20.08 9.75
C ALA A 122 -11.47 -21.29 9.67
N ASP A 123 -12.53 -21.30 10.48
CA ASP A 123 -13.66 -22.20 10.33
C ASP A 123 -14.55 -21.68 9.17
N PRO A 124 -14.73 -22.44 8.06
CA PRO A 124 -15.52 -22.00 6.92
C PRO A 124 -16.97 -21.64 7.26
N GLU A 125 -17.55 -22.23 8.30
CA GLU A 125 -18.94 -21.94 8.71
C GLU A 125 -19.07 -20.60 9.44
N ARG A 126 -17.96 -20.05 9.97
CA ARG A 126 -17.92 -18.82 10.76
C ARG A 126 -17.27 -17.65 10.03
N MET A 127 -16.77 -17.89 8.82
CA MET A 127 -15.99 -16.90 8.11
C MET A 127 -16.92 -15.85 7.46
N PRO A 128 -16.88 -14.58 7.90
CA PRO A 128 -17.67 -13.52 7.26
C PRO A 128 -17.22 -13.26 5.81
N ALA A 129 -18.13 -12.68 5.02
CA ALA A 129 -17.79 -12.11 3.72
C ALA A 129 -16.77 -10.96 3.89
N MET A 130 -16.03 -10.63 2.82
CA MET A 130 -14.98 -9.60 2.88
C MET A 130 -15.53 -8.19 3.11
N SER A 131 -16.78 -7.92 2.70
CA SER A 131 -17.52 -6.69 3.02
C SER A 131 -17.69 -6.53 4.53
N GLU A 132 -17.88 -7.63 5.24
CA GLU A 132 -18.18 -7.64 6.67
C GLU A 132 -16.95 -7.63 7.57
N ILE A 133 -15.75 -7.80 7.02
CA ILE A 133 -14.50 -7.91 7.82
C ILE A 133 -14.28 -6.67 8.70
N ILE A 134 -14.76 -5.50 8.30
CA ILE A 134 -14.69 -4.27 9.09
C ILE A 134 -15.36 -4.40 10.47
N HIS A 135 -16.37 -5.26 10.59
CA HIS A 135 -17.10 -5.54 11.81
C HIS A 135 -16.38 -6.53 12.74
N TYR A 136 -15.26 -7.10 12.29
CA TYR A 136 -14.44 -8.06 13.05
C TYR A 136 -13.11 -7.41 13.44
N PRO A 137 -13.01 -6.77 14.62
CA PRO A 137 -11.94 -5.83 14.93
C PRO A 137 -10.53 -6.42 14.83
N TYR A 138 -10.35 -7.70 15.17
CA TYR A 138 -9.06 -8.38 15.05
C TYR A 138 -8.67 -8.63 13.60
N LEU A 139 -9.60 -9.10 12.76
CA LEU A 139 -9.34 -9.31 11.34
C LEU A 139 -9.09 -7.98 10.64
N PHE A 140 -9.91 -6.97 10.90
CA PHE A 140 -9.75 -5.64 10.34
C PHE A 140 -8.42 -4.98 10.75
N ALA A 141 -8.09 -5.00 12.04
CA ALA A 141 -6.83 -4.44 12.53
C ALA A 141 -5.61 -5.19 11.96
N GLY A 142 -5.69 -6.52 11.87
CA GLY A 142 -4.68 -7.35 11.25
C GLY A 142 -4.49 -7.03 9.76
N TYR A 143 -5.60 -6.91 9.03
CA TYR A 143 -5.62 -6.53 7.61
C TYR A 143 -4.98 -5.15 7.38
N LEU A 144 -5.40 -4.13 8.12
CA LEU A 144 -4.80 -2.79 8.04
C LEU A 144 -3.30 -2.82 8.37
N ALA A 145 -2.88 -3.63 9.35
CA ALA A 145 -1.47 -3.78 9.68
C ALA A 145 -0.66 -4.42 8.53
N LEU A 146 -1.21 -5.41 7.83
CA LEU A 146 -0.60 -5.95 6.60
C LEU A 146 -0.53 -4.91 5.50
N PHE A 147 -1.62 -4.15 5.28
CA PHE A 147 -1.69 -3.09 4.29
C PHE A 147 -0.60 -2.02 4.49
N PHE A 148 -0.48 -1.47 5.69
CA PHE A 148 0.58 -0.49 5.99
C PHE A 148 1.98 -1.09 5.93
N THR A 149 2.14 -2.37 6.31
CA THR A 149 3.41 -3.10 6.18
C THR A 149 3.81 -3.20 4.71
N ALA A 150 2.87 -3.53 3.81
CA ALA A 150 3.11 -3.64 2.38
C ALA A 150 3.48 -2.28 1.76
N ILE A 151 2.77 -1.21 2.10
CA ILE A 151 3.12 0.15 1.63
C ILE A 151 4.53 0.52 2.06
N ASN A 152 4.90 0.27 3.32
CA ASN A 152 6.24 0.59 3.81
C ASN A 152 7.32 -0.24 3.10
N LEU A 153 7.02 -1.50 2.75
CA LEU A 153 7.92 -2.38 2.03
C LEU A 153 7.91 -2.21 0.50
N LEU A 154 7.15 -1.26 -0.04
CA LEU A 154 7.23 -0.94 -1.47
C LEU A 154 8.68 -0.64 -1.85
N PRO A 155 9.22 -1.27 -2.91
CA PRO A 155 10.63 -1.12 -3.30
C PRO A 155 10.90 0.21 -4.03
N ILE A 156 10.44 1.33 -3.45
CA ILE A 156 10.41 2.65 -4.07
C ILE A 156 10.97 3.72 -3.12
N GLY A 157 11.90 4.52 -3.63
CA GLY A 157 12.30 5.79 -3.03
C GLY A 157 12.84 5.67 -1.61
N GLN A 158 12.28 6.51 -0.72
CA GLN A 158 12.66 6.60 0.70
C GLN A 158 11.79 5.74 1.61
N LEU A 159 10.89 4.93 1.07
CA LEU A 159 10.15 3.94 1.86
C LEU A 159 11.12 2.87 2.39
N ASP A 160 10.71 2.14 3.41
CA ASP A 160 11.53 1.10 4.03
C ASP A 160 11.96 0.03 3.01
N GLY A 161 11.08 -0.37 2.10
CA GLY A 161 11.39 -1.26 0.98
C GLY A 161 12.45 -0.68 0.04
N GLY A 162 12.46 0.63 -0.17
CA GLY A 162 13.53 1.33 -0.88
C GLY A 162 14.90 1.19 -0.20
N HIS A 163 14.94 1.26 1.13
CA HIS A 163 16.16 0.99 1.92
C HIS A 163 16.61 -0.47 1.81
N VAL A 164 15.67 -1.41 1.78
CA VAL A 164 15.95 -2.84 1.57
C VAL A 164 16.59 -3.08 0.21
N VAL A 165 15.97 -2.56 -0.85
CA VAL A 165 16.49 -2.66 -2.23
C VAL A 165 17.85 -1.98 -2.35
N PHE A 166 18.06 -0.82 -1.73
CA PHE A 166 19.37 -0.18 -1.69
C PHE A 166 20.43 -1.05 -1.01
N GLY A 167 20.07 -1.74 0.08
CA GLY A 167 20.96 -2.66 0.78
C GLY A 167 21.36 -3.87 -0.07
N LEU A 168 20.39 -4.50 -0.72
CA LEU A 168 20.60 -5.72 -1.53
C LEU A 168 21.22 -5.42 -2.90
N PHE A 169 20.75 -4.39 -3.58
CA PHE A 169 21.10 -4.04 -4.96
C PHE A 169 21.63 -2.61 -5.09
N PRO A 170 22.73 -2.24 -4.40
CA PRO A 170 23.20 -0.86 -4.30
C PRO A 170 23.61 -0.22 -5.63
N LYS A 171 23.88 -1.01 -6.68
CA LYS A 171 24.19 -0.48 -8.03
C LYS A 171 22.93 -0.22 -8.86
N HIS A 172 21.85 -0.97 -8.61
CA HIS A 172 20.66 -0.99 -9.46
C HIS A 172 19.44 -0.37 -8.77
N HIS A 173 19.53 -0.01 -7.48
CA HIS A 173 18.40 0.46 -6.69
C HIS A 173 17.62 1.64 -7.31
N LYS A 174 18.30 2.59 -7.96
CA LYS A 174 17.64 3.72 -8.66
C LYS A 174 16.77 3.24 -9.81
N ILE A 175 17.29 2.30 -10.61
CA ILE A 175 16.57 1.72 -11.75
C ILE A 175 15.42 0.85 -11.25
N ILE A 176 15.65 0.01 -10.23
CA ILE A 176 14.61 -0.84 -9.63
C ILE A 176 13.47 0.05 -9.11
N SER A 177 13.79 1.08 -8.33
CA SER A 177 12.80 2.01 -7.78
C SER A 177 12.00 2.72 -8.88
N LEU A 178 12.68 3.22 -9.92
CA LEU A 178 12.00 3.86 -11.05
C LEU A 178 11.07 2.90 -11.80
N VAL A 179 11.52 1.67 -12.07
CA VAL A 179 10.74 0.65 -12.78
C VAL A 179 9.53 0.24 -11.94
N VAL A 180 9.72 -0.11 -10.67
CA VAL A 180 8.63 -0.49 -9.76
C VAL A 180 7.63 0.65 -9.63
N TYR A 181 8.09 1.89 -9.43
CA TYR A 181 7.20 3.05 -9.36
C TYR A 181 6.44 3.28 -10.65
N THR A 182 7.08 3.10 -11.80
CA THR A 182 6.44 3.21 -13.11
C THR A 182 5.33 2.16 -13.27
N LEU A 183 5.62 0.90 -12.92
CA LEU A 183 4.63 -0.19 -12.96
C LEU A 183 3.48 0.05 -11.98
N PHE A 184 3.79 0.54 -10.78
CA PHE A 184 2.80 0.89 -9.78
C PHE A 184 1.89 2.03 -10.25
N LEU A 185 2.45 3.11 -10.79
CA LEU A 185 1.69 4.23 -11.35
C LEU A 185 0.88 3.80 -12.58
N PHE A 186 1.43 2.90 -13.40
CA PHE A 186 0.73 2.32 -14.54
C PHE A 186 -0.48 1.50 -14.11
N TYR A 187 -0.32 0.60 -13.12
CA TYR A 187 -1.45 -0.17 -12.57
C TYR A 187 -2.49 0.75 -11.93
N ALA A 188 -2.05 1.69 -11.08
CA ALA A 188 -2.94 2.63 -10.42
C ALA A 188 -3.76 3.49 -11.40
N GLY A 189 -3.19 3.83 -12.56
CA GLY A 189 -3.85 4.67 -13.55
C GLY A 189 -4.68 3.91 -14.59
N LEU A 190 -4.64 2.59 -14.59
CA LEU A 190 -5.30 1.77 -15.58
C LEU A 190 -6.81 1.79 -15.35
N GLY A 191 -7.58 2.23 -16.35
CA GLY A 191 -9.04 2.41 -16.25
C GLY A 191 -9.50 3.83 -15.95
N VAL A 192 -8.59 4.74 -15.55
CA VAL A 192 -8.95 6.15 -15.23
C VAL A 192 -9.46 6.92 -16.43
N ILE A 193 -8.91 6.64 -17.61
CA ILE A 193 -9.38 7.19 -18.88
C ILE A 193 -9.77 6.03 -19.77
N SER A 194 -11.04 6.00 -20.15
CA SER A 194 -11.59 5.01 -21.06
C SER A 194 -11.83 5.62 -22.46
N PRO A 195 -11.43 4.94 -23.54
CA PRO A 195 -11.66 5.39 -24.91
C PRO A 195 -13.14 5.39 -25.33
N PHE A 196 -14.01 4.80 -24.49
CA PHE A 196 -15.45 4.70 -24.71
C PHE A 196 -16.23 5.89 -24.11
N GLU A 197 -15.54 6.80 -23.41
CA GLU A 197 -16.12 8.02 -22.85
C GLU A 197 -16.41 9.08 -23.94
N ASP A 198 -17.26 10.05 -23.61
CA ASP A 198 -17.59 11.16 -24.52
C ASP A 198 -16.34 12.00 -24.87
N LEU A 199 -16.29 12.49 -26.12
CA LEU A 199 -15.16 13.28 -26.62
C LEU A 199 -14.93 14.57 -25.82
N ASN A 200 -15.98 15.23 -25.30
CA ASN A 200 -15.83 16.44 -24.50
C ASN A 200 -15.20 16.14 -23.14
N TYR A 201 -15.59 15.01 -22.52
CA TYR A 201 -14.97 14.53 -21.29
C TYR A 201 -13.50 14.22 -21.53
N LEU A 202 -13.18 13.44 -22.57
CA LEU A 202 -11.82 13.05 -22.92
C LEU A 202 -10.92 14.25 -23.24
N ALA A 203 -11.44 15.26 -23.94
CA ALA A 203 -10.69 16.47 -24.28
C ALA A 203 -10.19 17.22 -23.04
N LEU A 204 -10.91 17.14 -21.93
CA LEU A 204 -10.53 17.73 -20.65
C LEU A 204 -9.73 16.76 -19.76
N ALA A 205 -10.20 15.52 -19.62
CA ALA A 205 -9.64 14.52 -18.73
C ALA A 205 -8.22 14.10 -19.14
N LEU A 206 -7.97 13.93 -20.44
CA LEU A 206 -6.69 13.42 -20.94
C LEU A 206 -5.51 14.38 -20.69
N PRO A 207 -5.59 15.68 -20.99
CA PRO A 207 -4.55 16.63 -20.60
C PRO A 207 -4.32 16.71 -19.09
N LEU A 208 -5.39 16.67 -18.30
CA LEU A 208 -5.30 16.71 -16.83
C LEU A 208 -4.59 15.48 -16.27
N TYR A 209 -4.97 14.30 -16.75
CA TYR A 209 -4.36 13.04 -16.34
C TYR A 209 -2.90 12.93 -16.77
N VAL A 210 -2.56 13.29 -18.01
CA VAL A 210 -1.16 13.34 -18.45
C VAL A 210 -0.36 14.35 -17.62
N GLY A 211 -0.96 15.50 -17.31
CA GLY A 211 -0.38 16.50 -16.40
C GLY A 211 -0.14 15.93 -14.99
N PHE A 212 -1.09 15.18 -14.46
CA PHE A 212 -0.97 14.47 -13.18
C PHE A 212 0.17 13.45 -13.20
N LEU A 213 0.26 12.61 -14.24
CA LEU A 213 1.36 11.65 -14.42
C LEU A 213 2.71 12.37 -14.49
N TYR A 214 2.79 13.49 -15.21
CA TYR A 214 4.00 14.31 -15.26
C TYR A 214 4.39 14.83 -13.86
N ILE A 215 3.41 15.30 -13.07
CA ILE A 215 3.65 15.76 -11.69
C ILE A 215 4.19 14.62 -10.82
N CYS A 216 3.67 13.40 -11.00
CA CYS A 216 4.13 12.19 -10.32
C CYS A 216 5.60 11.86 -10.60
N TYR A 217 6.16 12.28 -11.74
CA TYR A 217 7.60 12.12 -12.05
C TYR A 217 8.46 13.33 -11.65
N ARG A 218 7.93 14.38 -11.02
CA ARG A 218 8.70 15.62 -10.73
C ARG A 218 9.99 15.37 -9.95
N LYS A 219 9.97 14.52 -8.91
CA LYS A 219 11.14 14.16 -8.07
C LYS A 219 11.88 12.88 -8.51
N SER A 220 11.73 12.46 -9.76
CA SER A 220 12.39 11.26 -10.31
C SER A 220 13.87 11.42 -10.65
N GLY A 221 14.38 12.64 -10.71
CA GLY A 221 15.73 12.91 -11.24
C GLY A 221 15.86 12.74 -12.76
N LEU A 222 14.78 12.38 -13.47
CA LEU A 222 14.76 12.34 -14.93
C LEU A 222 14.85 13.75 -15.53
N SER A 223 15.35 13.84 -16.77
CA SER A 223 15.28 15.06 -17.57
C SER A 223 13.82 15.45 -17.84
N ASN A 224 13.57 16.73 -18.12
CA ASN A 224 12.20 17.19 -18.38
C ASN A 224 11.56 16.46 -19.57
N THR A 225 12.34 16.20 -20.62
CA THR A 225 11.91 15.42 -21.79
C THR A 225 11.51 14.00 -21.41
N ASN A 226 12.33 13.32 -20.60
CA ASN A 226 12.03 11.95 -20.19
C ASN A 226 10.77 11.87 -19.33
N LYS A 227 10.49 12.88 -18.48
CA LYS A 227 9.25 12.93 -17.70
C LYS A 227 8.01 12.96 -18.60
N TRP A 228 8.03 13.79 -19.65
CA TRP A 228 6.95 13.83 -20.63
C TRP A 228 6.82 12.53 -21.41
N ILE A 229 7.94 11.95 -21.84
CA ILE A 229 7.95 10.65 -22.53
C ILE A 229 7.28 9.57 -21.65
N MET A 230 7.62 9.51 -20.36
CA MET A 230 7.02 8.54 -19.44
C MET A 230 5.52 8.81 -19.24
N ALA A 231 5.12 10.07 -19.00
CA ALA A 231 3.72 10.43 -18.76
C ALA A 231 2.83 10.14 -19.98
N LEU A 232 3.25 10.59 -21.16
CA LEU A 232 2.54 10.35 -22.41
C LEU A 232 2.55 8.86 -22.78
N GLY A 233 3.69 8.17 -22.58
CA GLY A 233 3.83 6.75 -22.86
C GLY A 233 2.89 5.90 -22.00
N ILE A 234 2.82 6.17 -20.68
CA ILE A 234 1.89 5.48 -19.78
C ILE A 234 0.44 5.73 -20.22
N ALA A 235 0.05 6.99 -20.42
CA ALA A 235 -1.32 7.32 -20.81
C ALA A 235 -1.70 6.67 -22.15
N ALA A 236 -0.82 6.71 -23.15
CA ALA A 236 -1.06 6.11 -24.46
C ALA A 236 -1.20 4.59 -24.38
N ILE A 237 -0.34 3.91 -23.61
CA ILE A 237 -0.41 2.45 -23.44
C ILE A 237 -1.67 2.06 -22.67
N GLN A 238 -2.01 2.75 -21.58
CA GLN A 238 -3.25 2.50 -20.82
C GLN A 238 -4.48 2.66 -21.71
N TYR A 239 -4.58 3.79 -22.43
CA TYR A 239 -5.68 4.08 -23.35
C TYR A 239 -5.82 2.99 -24.43
N SER A 240 -4.69 2.54 -25.00
CA SER A 240 -4.67 1.47 -26.01
C SER A 240 -5.10 0.12 -25.43
N LEU A 241 -4.66 -0.23 -24.22
CA LEU A 241 -5.04 -1.50 -23.58
C LEU A 241 -6.54 -1.55 -23.31
N ILE A 242 -7.11 -0.46 -22.78
CA ILE A 242 -8.56 -0.40 -22.49
C ILE A 242 -9.36 -0.45 -23.81
N SER A 243 -8.83 0.10 -24.90
CA SER A 243 -9.45 -0.02 -26.23
C SER A 243 -9.53 -1.47 -26.72
N ILE A 244 -8.58 -2.31 -26.34
CA ILE A 244 -8.53 -3.74 -26.71
C ILE A 244 -9.37 -4.60 -25.76
N SER A 245 -9.28 -4.34 -24.45
CA SER A 245 -9.98 -5.10 -23.42
C SER A 245 -10.54 -4.14 -22.37
N PRO A 246 -11.83 -3.75 -22.49
CA PRO A 246 -12.47 -2.79 -21.59
C PRO A 246 -12.60 -3.28 -20.15
N SER A 247 -12.51 -4.60 -19.93
CA SER A 247 -12.59 -5.22 -18.61
C SER A 247 -11.30 -5.08 -17.80
N ILE A 248 -10.19 -4.67 -18.42
CA ILE A 248 -8.93 -4.48 -17.69
C ILE A 248 -9.00 -3.14 -16.95
N GLN A 249 -9.02 -3.23 -15.62
CA GLN A 249 -8.93 -2.08 -14.74
C GLN A 249 -7.80 -2.32 -13.73
N GLY A 250 -7.25 -1.23 -13.22
CA GLY A 250 -6.41 -1.27 -12.03
C GLY A 250 -7.05 -0.44 -10.93
N TYR A 251 -6.34 -0.34 -9.81
CA TYR A 251 -6.89 0.32 -8.63
C TYR A 251 -6.54 1.82 -8.58
N SER A 252 -7.50 2.67 -8.94
CA SER A 252 -7.35 4.13 -8.97
C SER A 252 -7.01 4.75 -7.60
N GLY A 253 -7.42 4.12 -6.50
CA GLY A 253 -7.06 4.55 -5.15
C GLY A 253 -5.55 4.59 -4.89
N TRP A 254 -4.74 3.82 -5.64
CA TRP A 254 -3.28 3.89 -5.56
C TRP A 254 -2.70 5.18 -6.15
N LEU A 255 -3.42 5.94 -6.97
CA LEU A 255 -2.92 7.19 -7.54
C LEU A 255 -2.60 8.23 -6.48
N PHE A 256 -3.38 8.27 -5.39
CA PHE A 256 -3.10 9.13 -4.25
C PHE A 256 -1.74 8.80 -3.63
N PHE A 257 -1.47 7.52 -3.38
CA PHE A 257 -0.18 7.07 -2.84
C PHE A 257 0.96 7.26 -3.85
N ALA A 258 0.73 6.99 -5.13
CA ALA A 258 1.71 7.22 -6.18
C ALA A 258 2.09 8.72 -6.25
N PHE A 259 1.12 9.61 -6.14
CA PHE A 259 1.35 11.05 -6.04
C PHE A 259 2.19 11.40 -4.81
N LEU A 260 1.83 10.92 -3.62
CA LEU A 260 2.62 11.18 -2.40
C LEU A 260 4.07 10.70 -2.54
N VAL A 261 4.27 9.48 -3.05
CA VAL A 261 5.60 8.92 -3.27
C VAL A 261 6.37 9.71 -4.33
N GLY A 262 5.77 9.99 -5.49
CA GLY A 262 6.41 10.66 -6.61
C GLY A 262 6.69 12.14 -6.41
N ARG A 263 5.81 12.84 -5.69
CA ARG A 263 5.85 14.30 -5.54
C ARG A 263 6.36 14.76 -4.18
N VAL A 264 6.04 14.05 -3.10
CA VAL A 264 6.38 14.46 -1.73
C VAL A 264 7.66 13.78 -1.27
N LEU A 265 7.70 12.44 -1.27
CA LEU A 265 8.86 11.67 -0.76
C LEU A 265 10.02 11.65 -1.75
N GLY A 266 9.72 11.42 -3.03
CA GLY A 266 10.69 11.20 -4.10
C GLY A 266 11.02 9.72 -4.29
N ILE A 267 11.24 9.33 -5.55
CA ILE A 267 11.47 7.93 -5.94
C ILE A 267 12.95 7.54 -5.96
N ASN A 268 13.87 8.47 -5.74
CA ASN A 268 15.28 8.16 -5.63
C ASN A 268 15.66 7.98 -4.16
N HIS A 269 16.40 6.91 -3.88
CA HIS A 269 16.98 6.68 -2.57
C HIS A 269 18.26 7.52 -2.39
N PRO A 270 18.45 8.22 -1.26
CA PRO A 270 19.63 9.04 -1.01
C PRO A 270 20.88 8.19 -0.83
N GLU A 271 21.97 8.56 -1.50
CA GLU A 271 23.23 7.83 -1.40
C GLU A 271 23.85 7.94 0.01
N VAL A 272 24.41 6.82 0.49
CA VAL A 272 25.03 6.73 1.82
C VAL A 272 26.54 6.70 1.69
N ILE A 273 27.22 7.38 2.62
CA ILE A 273 28.68 7.60 2.63
C ILE A 273 29.46 6.28 2.72
N ASP A 274 28.98 5.29 3.49
CA ASP A 274 29.64 3.98 3.63
C ASP A 274 29.01 2.92 2.70
N GLY A 275 29.77 2.51 1.69
CA GLY A 275 29.36 1.55 0.66
C GLY A 275 29.57 0.08 1.01
N ARG A 276 29.94 -0.26 2.25
CA ARG A 276 30.21 -1.65 2.67
C ARG A 276 29.03 -2.58 2.38
N LYS A 277 29.36 -3.78 1.89
CA LYS A 277 28.38 -4.84 1.65
C LYS A 277 27.68 -5.26 2.95
N LEU A 278 26.42 -5.64 2.82
CA LEU A 278 25.67 -6.31 3.89
C LEU A 278 26.36 -7.62 4.26
N ASP A 279 26.26 -8.00 5.53
CA ASP A 279 26.62 -9.36 5.94
C ASP A 279 25.50 -10.34 5.56
N GLN A 280 25.81 -11.64 5.66
CA GLN A 280 24.88 -12.70 5.26
C GLN A 280 23.55 -12.66 6.02
N LYS A 281 23.55 -12.30 7.30
CA LYS A 281 22.33 -12.21 8.11
C LYS A 281 21.41 -11.10 7.59
N ARG A 282 21.97 -9.92 7.31
CA ARG A 282 21.23 -8.80 6.72
C ARG A 282 20.73 -9.10 5.31
N THR A 283 21.51 -9.81 4.50
CA THR A 283 21.04 -10.26 3.19
C THR A 283 19.82 -11.17 3.30
N ILE A 284 19.81 -12.12 4.23
CA ILE A 284 18.64 -12.98 4.49
C ILE A 284 17.43 -12.14 4.92
N LEU A 285 17.61 -11.19 5.84
CA LEU A 285 16.53 -10.29 6.27
C LEU A 285 15.99 -9.44 5.12
N GLY A 286 16.83 -9.05 4.17
CA GLY A 286 16.40 -8.27 3.01
C GLY A 286 15.53 -9.09 2.07
N TRP A 287 15.92 -10.34 1.80
CA TRP A 287 15.08 -11.26 1.03
C TRP A 287 13.78 -11.59 1.74
N LEU A 288 13.81 -11.79 3.05
CA LEU A 288 12.61 -11.95 3.85
C LEU A 288 11.68 -10.75 3.69
N ALA A 289 12.19 -9.51 3.77
CA ALA A 289 11.39 -8.31 3.57
C ALA A 289 10.74 -8.25 2.17
N ILE A 290 11.42 -8.70 1.11
CA ILE A 290 10.82 -8.81 -0.24
C ILE A 290 9.69 -9.85 -0.25
N VAL A 291 9.88 -11.00 0.39
CA VAL A 291 8.83 -12.03 0.50
C VAL A 291 7.64 -11.50 1.28
N LEU A 292 7.87 -10.83 2.40
CA LEU A 292 6.82 -10.21 3.22
C LEU A 292 6.03 -9.17 2.42
N PHE A 293 6.70 -8.34 1.61
CA PHE A 293 6.02 -7.42 0.70
C PHE A 293 5.03 -8.16 -0.22
N ILE A 294 5.48 -9.23 -0.89
CA ILE A 294 4.63 -10.01 -1.81
C ILE A 294 3.45 -10.64 -1.06
N LEU A 295 3.68 -11.15 0.15
CA LEU A 295 2.64 -11.78 0.96
C LEU A 295 1.58 -10.78 1.45
N CYS A 296 1.98 -9.56 1.79
CA CYS A 296 1.11 -8.56 2.40
C CYS A 296 0.47 -7.60 1.40
N PHE A 297 1.00 -7.48 0.18
CA PHE A 297 0.52 -6.51 -0.81
C PHE A 297 -0.89 -6.88 -1.29
N THR A 298 -1.84 -5.98 -1.10
CA THR A 298 -3.20 -6.09 -1.66
C THR A 298 -3.29 -5.22 -2.93
N PRO A 299 -3.54 -5.80 -4.12
CA PRO A 299 -3.70 -5.02 -5.35
C PRO A 299 -4.87 -4.03 -5.29
N GLU A 300 -6.02 -4.47 -4.78
CA GLU A 300 -7.25 -3.70 -4.63
C GLU A 300 -7.67 -3.69 -3.15
N PRO A 301 -7.07 -2.81 -2.33
CA PRO A 301 -7.23 -2.89 -0.87
C PRO A 301 -8.63 -2.55 -0.37
N PHE A 302 -9.32 -1.63 -1.04
CA PHE A 302 -10.63 -1.11 -0.66
C PHE A 302 -11.48 -0.97 -1.91
N VAL A 303 -12.45 -1.86 -2.09
CA VAL A 303 -13.40 -1.86 -3.20
C VAL A 303 -14.65 -1.12 -2.71
N PHE A 304 -15.12 -0.19 -3.54
CA PHE A 304 -16.35 0.56 -3.29
C PHE A 304 -17.25 0.26 -4.49
N GLU A 305 -18.33 -0.47 -4.28
CA GLU A 305 -19.36 -0.75 -5.30
C GLU A 305 -20.59 0.15 -5.12
#